data_AF-A0AAJ5LG29-F1
#
_entry.id   AF-A0AAJ5LG29-F1
#
_cell.length_a   1.000
_cell.length_b   1.000
_cell.length_c   1.000
_cell.angle_alpha   90.00
_cell.angle_beta   90.00
_cell.angle_gamma   90.00
#
_symmetry.space_group_name_H-M   'P 1'
#
loop_
_entity.id
_entity.type
_entity.pdbx_description
1 polymer ?
#
loop_
_entity_poly.entity_id
_entity_poly.type
_entity_poly.pdbx_seq_one_letter_code
_entity_poly.pdbx_strand_id
1 'polypeptide(L)' 'MTTPPNHSQALQNRAGATIIPMGWPTYRAMQAQLESVRWQFYEFSKRLRADLEGHGCLFVEPYDAFVRRITEELEL' A
#
# COMPACT_ATOMS: atom_id res chain seq x y z
N MET A 1 -29.64 -0.01 -20.44
CA MET A 1 -28.18 -0.15 -20.61
C MET A 1 -27.54 0.24 -19.29
N THR A 2 -27.16 -0.73 -18.47
CA THR A 2 -26.61 -0.52 -17.12
C THR A 2 -25.09 -0.65 -17.19
N THR A 3 -24.40 0.47 -17.13
CA THR A 3 -22.93 0.52 -17.05
C THR A 3 -22.50 0.04 -15.67
N PRO A 4 -21.60 -0.96 -15.52
CA PRO A 4 -21.13 -1.37 -14.21
C PRO A 4 -20.36 -0.21 -13.55
N PRO A 5 -20.56 0.06 -12.25
CA PRO A 5 -19.78 1.05 -11.55
C PRO A 5 -18.33 0.56 -11.49
N ASN A 6 -17.48 1.25 -12.25
CA ASN A 6 -16.04 1.07 -12.24
C ASN A 6 -15.56 1.48 -10.83
N HIS A 7 -15.40 0.50 -9.94
CA HIS A 7 -15.06 0.71 -8.51
C HIS A 7 -13.78 1.56 -8.32
N SER A 8 -12.93 1.63 -9.33
CA SER A 8 -11.73 2.46 -9.36
C SER A 8 -12.02 3.98 -9.35
N GLN A 9 -13.21 4.42 -9.78
CA GLN A 9 -13.57 5.85 -9.84
C GLN A 9 -14.22 6.37 -8.56
N ALA A 10 -14.69 5.49 -7.67
CA ALA A 10 -15.29 5.89 -6.39
C ALA A 10 -14.25 6.36 -5.36
N LEU A 11 -12.99 5.93 -5.50
CA LEU A 11 -11.91 6.27 -4.56
C LEU A 11 -11.34 7.68 -4.76
N GLN A 12 -11.63 8.34 -5.90
CA GLN A 12 -11.07 9.66 -6.22
C GLN A 12 -11.88 10.84 -5.68
N ASN A 13 -13.00 10.60 -4.99
CA ASN A 13 -13.99 11.64 -4.70
C ASN A 13 -14.13 11.92 -3.20
N ARG A 14 -13.34 12.88 -2.68
CA ARG A 14 -13.94 13.90 -1.78
C ARG A 14 -13.14 15.19 -1.52
N ALA A 15 -11.83 15.28 -1.75
CA ALA A 15 -11.08 16.49 -1.35
C ALA A 15 -9.72 16.72 -2.06
N GLY A 16 -9.49 16.17 -3.26
CA GLY A 16 -8.16 16.23 -3.90
C GLY A 16 -7.06 15.41 -3.21
N ALA A 17 -7.40 14.69 -2.14
CA ALA A 17 -6.51 13.76 -1.47
C ALA A 17 -6.39 12.45 -2.28
N THR A 18 -5.17 12.02 -2.54
CA THR A 18 -4.89 10.71 -3.14
C THR A 18 -5.19 9.62 -2.12
N ILE A 19 -6.24 8.84 -2.38
CA ILE A 19 -6.56 7.68 -1.55
C ILE A 19 -5.76 6.48 -2.05
N ILE A 20 -4.96 5.89 -1.17
CA ILE A 20 -4.18 4.69 -1.49
C ILE A 20 -5.03 3.46 -1.19
N PRO A 21 -5.28 2.58 -2.19
CA PRO A 21 -6.11 1.40 -2.01
C PRO A 21 -5.43 0.39 -1.08
N MET A 22 -6.24 -0.44 -0.41
CA MET A 22 -5.74 -1.60 0.31
C MET A 22 -4.98 -2.53 -0.64
N GLY A 23 -3.87 -3.12 -0.18
CA GLY A 23 -3.04 -4.02 -0.99
C GLY A 23 -1.82 -3.36 -1.62
N TRP A 24 -1.72 -2.04 -1.62
CA TRP A 24 -0.57 -1.31 -2.19
C TRP A 24 0.39 -0.78 -1.10
N PRO A 25 1.72 -0.83 -1.31
CA PRO A 25 2.46 -1.64 -2.29
C PRO A 25 2.38 -3.16 -2.04
N THR A 26 2.58 -3.96 -3.10
CA THR A 26 2.59 -5.43 -3.06
C THR A 26 4.03 -5.93 -3.29
N TYR A 27 4.52 -6.83 -2.43
CA TYR A 27 5.89 -7.35 -2.49
C TYR A 27 5.97 -8.86 -2.67
N ARG A 28 4.87 -9.56 -2.99
CA ARG A 28 4.88 -11.00 -3.35
C ARG A 28 6.00 -11.42 -4.29
N ALA A 29 6.28 -10.62 -5.32
CA ALA A 29 7.33 -10.92 -6.29
C ALA A 29 8.75 -10.86 -5.71
N MET A 30 8.92 -10.23 -4.54
CA MET A 30 10.20 -10.06 -3.85
C MET A 30 10.46 -11.11 -2.75
N GLN A 31 9.52 -12.04 -2.50
CA GLN A 31 9.75 -13.19 -1.60
C GLN A 31 10.97 -14.02 -2.03
N ALA A 32 11.17 -14.17 -3.34
CA ALA A 32 12.32 -14.90 -3.88
C ALA A 32 13.67 -14.17 -3.75
N GLN A 33 13.70 -12.93 -3.24
CA GLN A 33 14.92 -12.14 -3.09
C GLN A 33 15.68 -12.53 -1.81
N LEU A 34 16.92 -12.04 -1.67
CA LEU A 34 17.73 -12.23 -0.48
C LEU A 34 17.10 -11.53 0.74
N GLU A 35 17.26 -12.11 1.92
CA GLU A 35 16.71 -11.58 3.18
C GLU A 35 17.10 -10.11 3.44
N SER A 36 18.35 -9.72 3.18
CA SER A 36 18.80 -8.33 3.32
C SER A 36 18.03 -7.37 2.41
N VAL A 37 17.66 -7.81 1.22
CA VAL A 37 16.86 -7.03 0.27
C VAL A 37 15.42 -6.92 0.78
N ARG A 38 14.86 -8.00 1.33
CA ARG A 38 13.52 -8.00 1.95
C ARG A 38 13.45 -7.00 3.10
N TRP A 39 14.43 -6.99 3.99
CA TRP A 39 14.52 -5.98 5.07
C TRP A 39 14.60 -4.54 4.55
N GLN A 40 15.34 -4.30 3.47
CA GLN A 40 15.37 -2.97 2.84
C GLN A 40 14.00 -2.56 2.29
N PHE A 41 13.25 -3.48 1.68
CA PHE A 41 11.88 -3.21 1.24
C PHE A 41 10.92 -2.97 2.39
N TYR A 42 11.05 -3.69 3.50
CA TYR A 42 10.26 -3.45 4.70
C TYR A 42 10.44 -2.02 5.24
N GLU A 43 11.70 -1.60 5.44
CA GLU A 43 11.99 -0.24 5.93
C GLU A 43 11.60 0.83 4.89
N PHE A 44 11.83 0.57 3.60
CA PHE A 44 11.37 1.46 2.53
C PHE A 44 9.85 1.62 2.53
N SER A 45 9.10 0.53 2.73
CA SER A 45 7.63 0.54 2.76
C SER A 45 7.08 1.42 3.88
N LYS A 46 7.65 1.31 5.08
CA LYS A 46 7.29 2.15 6.23
C LYS A 46 7.56 3.64 5.93
N ARG A 47 8.72 3.92 5.34
CA ARG A 47 9.13 5.29 5.01
C ARG A 47 8.29 5.90 3.89
N LEU A 48 7.99 5.12 2.86
CA LEU A 48 7.08 5.50 1.77
C LEU A 48 5.69 5.84 2.31
N ARG A 49 5.16 5.02 3.22
CA ARG A 49 3.87 5.31 3.85
C ARG A 49 3.90 6.62 4.64
N ALA A 50 4.90 6.82 5.48
CA ALA A 50 5.05 8.06 6.24
C ALA A 50 5.17 9.31 5.34
N ASP A 51 5.91 9.20 4.23
CA ASP A 51 6.04 10.27 3.24
C ASP A 51 4.71 10.57 2.54
N LEU A 52 3.98 9.52 2.13
CA LEU A 52 2.66 9.65 1.52
C LEU A 52 1.63 10.27 2.48
N GLU A 53 1.62 9.86 3.74
CA GLU A 53 0.78 10.48 4.78
C GLU A 53 1.15 11.96 4.97
N GLY A 54 2.44 12.31 4.94
CA GLY A 54 2.92 13.70 4.98
C GLY A 54 2.52 14.53 3.75
N HIS A 55 2.40 13.90 2.59
CA HIS A 55 1.90 14.51 1.35
C HIS A 55 0.36 14.61 1.28
N GLY A 56 -0.36 14.19 2.32
CA GLY A 56 -1.83 14.23 2.38
C GLY A 56 -2.51 13.05 1.68
N CYS A 57 -1.78 11.96 1.43
CA CYS A 57 -2.39 10.71 1.00
C CYS A 57 -3.06 10.01 2.18
N LEU A 58 -4.26 9.49 1.96
CA LEU A 58 -5.00 8.76 2.98
C LEU A 58 -4.97 7.27 2.66
N PHE A 59 -4.43 6.47 3.59
CA PHE A 59 -4.45 5.02 3.47
C PHE A 59 -5.78 4.48 4.00
N VAL A 60 -6.45 3.67 3.18
CA VAL A 60 -7.67 2.96 3.61
C VAL A 60 -7.35 1.85 4.62
N GLU A 61 -6.16 1.27 4.52
CA GLU A 61 -5.69 0.21 5.41
C GLU A 61 -5.01 0.78 6.68
N PRO A 62 -5.36 0.30 7.88
CA PRO A 62 -4.67 0.71 9.10
C PRO A 62 -3.19 0.29 9.08
N TYR A 63 -2.36 1.02 9.81
CA TYR A 63 -0.90 0.78 9.84
C TYR A 63 -0.55 -0.66 10.23
N ASP A 64 -1.26 -1.22 11.20
CA ASP A 64 -1.05 -2.60 11.67
C ASP A 64 -1.29 -3.64 10.57
N ALA A 65 -2.40 -3.52 9.83
CA ALA A 65 -2.73 -4.42 8.74
C ALA A 65 -1.73 -4.29 7.58
N PHE A 66 -1.26 -3.07 7.32
CA PHE A 66 -0.20 -2.82 6.35
C PHE A 66 1.11 -3.48 6.74
N VAL A 67 1.61 -3.25 7.96
CA VAL A 67 2.86 -3.86 8.42
C VAL A 67 2.75 -5.38 8.38
N ARG A 68 1.65 -5.95 8.88
CA ARG A 68 1.42 -7.39 8.83
C ARG A 68 1.46 -7.91 7.41
N ARG A 69 0.77 -7.25 6.47
CA ARG A 69 0.82 -7.63 5.06
C ARG A 69 2.25 -7.57 4.52
N ILE A 70 2.97 -6.48 4.74
CA ILE A 70 4.34 -6.31 4.24
C ILE A 70 5.27 -7.38 4.82
N THR A 71 5.14 -7.72 6.10
CA THR A 71 5.88 -8.80 6.76
C THR A 71 5.55 -10.17 6.15
N GLU A 72 4.27 -10.50 5.99
CA GLU A 72 3.84 -11.76 5.33
C GLU A 72 4.32 -11.82 3.87
N GLU A 73 4.26 -10.70 3.16
CA GLU A 73 4.65 -10.59 1.76
C GLU A 73 6.15 -10.64 1.55
N LEU A 74 6.95 -10.31 2.55
CA LEU A 74 8.41 -10.35 2.50
C LEU A 74 8.99 -11.56 3.24
N GLU A 75 8.16 -12.47 3.77
CA GLU A 75 8.59 -13.59 4.62
C GLU A 75 9.63 -13.13 5.67
N LEU A 76 9.30 -12.06 6.41
CA LEU A 76 10.12 -11.51 7.50
C LEU A 76 9.61 -11.93 8.88
#